data_AF-A0A0F8WQR4-F1
#
_entry.id   AF-A0A0F8WQR4-F1
#
_cell.length_a   1.000
_cell.length_b   1.000
_cell.length_c   1.000
_cell.angle_alpha   90.00
_cell.angle_beta   90.00
_cell.angle_gamma   90.00
#
_symmetry.space_group_name_H-M   'P 1'
#
loop_
_entity.id
_entity.type
_entity.pdbx_description
1 polymer ?
#
loop_
_entity_poly.entity_id
_entity_poly.type
_entity_poly.pdbx_seq_one_letter_code
_entity_poly.pdbx_strand_id
1 'polypeptide(L)' 'DKAPSPAGVTGWGTAELIETDNGYDNSPHVAVDTSGNAVAVWIRSDGRYNNIWANCYVAL' A
#
# COMPACT_ATOMS: atom_id res chain seq x y z
N ASP A 1 -8.14 -11.38 -38.49
CA ASP A 1 -7.39 -11.90 -37.32
C ASP A 1 -6.82 -10.71 -36.55
N LYS A 2 -6.94 -10.70 -35.22
CA LYS A 2 -6.36 -9.65 -34.37
C LYS A 2 -5.13 -10.27 -33.72
N ALA A 3 -3.94 -9.73 -33.99
CA ALA A 3 -2.72 -10.16 -33.30
C ALA A 3 -2.91 -10.07 -31.77
N PRO A 4 -2.35 -10.99 -30.99
CA PRO A 4 -2.47 -10.95 -29.54
C PRO A 4 -1.75 -9.70 -29.01
N SER A 5 -2.44 -8.88 -28.22
CA SER A 5 -1.79 -7.85 -27.41
C SER A 5 -0.76 -8.54 -26.49
N PRO A 6 0.41 -7.94 -26.22
CA PRO A 6 1.33 -8.49 -25.23
C PRO A 6 0.55 -8.59 -23.92
N ALA A 7 0.45 -9.81 -23.37
CA ALA A 7 -0.25 -10.05 -22.12
C ALA A 7 0.54 -9.39 -20.99
N GLY A 8 0.28 -8.10 -20.74
CA GLY A 8 0.62 -7.46 -19.48
C GLY A 8 -0.03 -8.28 -18.37
N VAL A 9 0.73 -8.57 -17.31
CA VAL A 9 0.31 -9.46 -16.23
C VAL A 9 -1.00 -8.95 -15.63
N THR A 10 -2.10 -9.65 -15.89
CA THR A 10 -3.40 -9.35 -15.27
C THR A 10 -3.43 -10.01 -13.91
N GLY A 11 -3.15 -9.28 -12.84
CA GLY A 11 -3.20 -9.84 -11.48
C GLY A 11 -2.53 -8.97 -10.44
N TRP A 12 -2.63 -9.42 -9.18
CA TRP A 12 -1.90 -8.86 -8.06
C TRP A 12 -0.39 -9.10 -8.22
N GLY A 13 0.41 -8.08 -7.91
CA GLY A 13 1.87 -8.20 -7.80
C GLY A 13 2.30 -8.73 -6.44
N THR A 14 3.61 -8.72 -6.19
CA THR A 14 4.18 -8.98 -4.86
C THR A 14 3.69 -7.91 -3.88
N ALA A 15 3.17 -8.32 -2.73
CA ALA A 15 2.78 -7.38 -1.68
C ALA A 15 4.02 -6.81 -0.97
N GLU A 16 3.94 -5.53 -0.61
CA GLU A 16 4.93 -4.86 0.23
C GLU A 16 4.31 -4.48 1.58
N LEU A 17 5.13 -4.43 2.62
CA LEU A 17 4.70 -3.98 3.94
C LEU A 17 4.57 -2.46 3.94
N ILE A 18 3.47 -1.98 4.52
CA ILE A 18 3.27 -0.55 4.81
C ILE A 18 3.78 -0.15 6.20
N GLU A 19 3.89 -1.14 7.09
CA GLU A 19 4.50 -1.00 8.41
C GLU A 19 6.03 -1.17 8.34
N THR A 20 6.72 -0.81 9.42
CA THR A 20 8.19 -0.91 9.54
C THR A 20 8.67 -1.82 10.68
N ASP A 21 7.75 -2.43 11.43
CA ASP A 21 7.95 -3.31 12.58
C ASP A 21 6.66 -4.09 12.97
N ASN A 22 6.81 -5.05 13.89
CA ASN A 22 5.75 -6.03 14.22
C ASN A 22 4.69 -5.48 15.21
N GLY A 23 4.00 -4.40 14.86
CA GLY A 23 2.92 -3.79 15.64
C GLY A 23 1.58 -4.53 15.61
N TYR A 24 0.65 -4.10 16.47
CA TYR A 24 -0.76 -4.44 16.32
C TYR A 24 -1.43 -3.46 15.36
N ASP A 25 -1.28 -3.73 14.06
CA ASP A 25 -1.72 -2.86 12.98
C ASP A 25 -3.08 -3.31 12.43
N ASN A 26 -3.98 -2.36 12.18
CA ASN A 26 -5.31 -2.63 11.60
C ASN A 26 -5.86 -1.43 10.83
N SER A 27 -6.96 -1.66 10.12
CA SER A 27 -7.73 -0.64 9.39
C SER A 27 -6.90 0.19 8.39
N PRO A 28 -6.09 -0.44 7.50
CA PRO A 28 -5.30 0.30 6.55
C PRO A 28 -6.19 0.97 5.49
N HIS A 29 -5.80 2.17 5.08
CA HIS A 29 -6.36 2.86 3.92
C HIS A 29 -5.21 3.41 3.06
N VAL A 30 -5.36 3.30 1.75
CA VAL A 30 -4.36 3.74 0.77
C VAL A 30 -5.01 4.70 -0.21
N ALA A 31 -4.32 5.79 -0.51
CA ALA A 31 -4.65 6.71 -1.60
C ALA A 31 -3.44 6.86 -2.53
N VAL A 32 -3.70 7.01 -3.83
CA VAL A 32 -2.68 7.18 -4.88
C VAL A 32 -3.06 8.39 -5.72
N ASP A 33 -2.10 9.26 -6.00
CA ASP A 33 -2.31 10.42 -6.88
C ASP A 33 -2.10 10.06 -8.36
N THR A 34 -2.37 11.02 -9.26
CA THR A 34 -2.20 10.83 -10.71
C THR A 34 -0.75 10.68 -11.16
N SER A 35 0.21 11.06 -10.31
CA SER A 35 1.64 10.90 -10.55
C SER A 35 2.17 9.56 -10.04
N GLY A 36 1.32 8.75 -9.40
CA GLY A 36 1.68 7.44 -8.85
C GLY A 36 2.28 7.50 -7.44
N ASN A 37 2.32 8.67 -6.80
CA ASN A 37 2.70 8.75 -5.39
C ASN A 37 1.59 8.14 -4.54
N ALA A 38 1.96 7.47 -3.46
CA ALA A 38 1.00 6.80 -2.58
C ALA A 38 1.19 7.20 -1.13
N VAL A 39 0.08 7.25 -0.39
CA VAL A 39 0.07 7.35 1.07
C VAL A 39 -0.73 6.17 1.62
N ALA A 40 -0.11 5.43 2.53
CA ALA A 40 -0.79 4.44 3.36
C ALA A 40 -0.95 5.00 4.77
N VAL A 41 -2.15 4.88 5.34
CA VAL A 41 -2.43 5.21 6.74
C VAL A 41 -3.06 4.02 7.43
N TRP A 42 -2.74 3.80 8.70
CA TRP A 42 -3.31 2.71 9.48
C TRP A 42 -3.37 3.04 10.96
N ILE A 43 -4.21 2.29 11.68
CA ILE A 43 -4.25 2.35 13.14
C ILE A 43 -3.25 1.35 13.68
N ARG A 44 -2.41 1.80 14.59
CA ARG A 44 -1.49 0.96 15.36
C ARG A 44 -1.76 1.05 16.84
N SER A 45 -1.93 -0.09 17.50
CA SER A 45 -1.96 -0.14 18.96
C SER A 45 -0.58 -0.41 19.55
N ASP A 46 -0.19 0.38 20.55
CA ASP A 46 1.00 0.12 21.38
C ASP A 46 0.67 -0.69 22.65
N GLY A 47 -0.55 -1.25 22.72
CA GLY A 47 -1.08 -1.95 23.88
C GLY A 47 -1.77 -1.04 24.90
N ARG A 48 -1.68 0.30 24.75
CA ARG A 48 -2.33 1.27 25.64
C ARG A 48 -3.17 2.30 24.89
N TYR A 49 -2.71 2.73 23.73
CA TYR A 49 -3.37 3.71 22.86
C TYR A 49 -3.37 3.22 21.41
N ASN A 50 -4.32 3.77 20.65
CA ASN A 50 -4.36 3.66 19.21
C ASN A 50 -3.75 4.93 18.61
N ASN A 51 -2.72 4.75 17.78
CA ASN A 51 -2.02 5.80 17.09
C ASN A 51 -2.31 5.71 15.60
N ILE A 52 -2.39 6.84 14.90
CA ILE A 52 -2.47 6.86 13.45
C ILE A 52 -1.04 6.95 12.90
N TRP A 53 -0.66 5.96 12.10
CA TRP A 53 0.63 5.88 11.44
C TRP A 53 0.45 6.10 9.94
N ALA A 54 1.52 6.53 9.29
CA ALA A 54 1.52 6.76 7.85
C ALA A 54 2.89 6.43 7.24
N ASN A 55 2.85 5.95 6.01
CA ASN A 55 4.03 5.83 5.16
C ASN A 55 3.74 6.43 3.78
N CYS A 56 4.73 7.10 3.20
CA CYS A 56 4.60 7.82 1.93
C CYS A 56 5.59 7.26 0.92
N TYR A 57 5.10 6.97 -0.28
CA TYR A 57 5.86 6.39 -1.38
C TYR A 57 5.87 7.36 -2.55
N VAL A 58 7.05 7.56 -3.14
CA VAL A 58 7.25 8.44 -4.28
C VAL A 58 7.52 7.57 -5.50
N ALA A 59 6.79 7.85 -6.59
CA ALA A 59 7.05 7.19 -7.87
C ALA A 59 8.40 7.64 -8.44
N LEU A 60 9.12 6.71 -9.08
CA LEU A 60 10.40 6.97 -9.76
C LEU A 60 10.22 7.73 -11.08
#